data_AF-A0A1I4GZX1-F1
#
_entry.id   AF-A0A1I4GZX1-F1
#
_cell.length_a   1.000
_cell.length_b   1.000
_cell.length_c   1.000
_cell.angle_alpha   90.00
_cell.angle_beta   90.00
_cell.angle_gamma   90.00
#
_symmetry.space_group_name_H-M   'P 1'
#
loop_
_entity.id
_entity.type
_entity.pdbx_description
1 polymer ?
#
loop_
_entity_poly.entity_id
_entity_poly.type
_entity_poly.pdbx_seq_one_letter_code
_entity_poly.pdbx_strand_id
1 'polypeptide(L)'
;MYCLSKIIIFYKENNSLANYCNFNKSFTTNNKKATTNTKNVIKTSVSASTNKKTNNSKVFNSRPHPTKQGCGGMGQDTSYYCGVSALQKCLYKFGISDFSQKTLAEWAGTTTSGTSHQGIRTAVAMVNKKKGIKIKITEKYFSEIGWEGVGKILANPNKDIIFHNCYRLKYGHYEVVNQVNLANNVEKVLNSLGNKCTSSCYCGYVENRAANEFQKYMSAISQKSLIILTKE
;
A
#
# COMPACT_ATOMS: atom_id res chain seq x y z
N MET A 1 -17.86 -8.67 -17.17
CA MET A 1 -18.68 -8.47 -18.39
C MET A 1 -18.73 -7.02 -18.92
N TYR A 2 -18.11 -6.04 -18.25
CA TYR A 2 -18.19 -4.61 -18.63
C TYR A 2 -17.12 -4.11 -19.65
N CYS A 3 -16.06 -4.90 -19.90
CA CYS A 3 -14.99 -4.52 -20.85
C CYS A 3 -15.29 -4.94 -22.29
N LEU A 4 -16.05 -6.02 -22.50
CA LEU A 4 -16.39 -6.51 -23.84
C LEU A 4 -17.44 -5.61 -24.54
N SER A 5 -18.39 -5.04 -23.78
CA SER A 5 -19.42 -4.16 -24.33
C SER A 5 -18.86 -2.84 -24.87
N LYS A 6 -17.76 -2.32 -24.32
CA LYS A 6 -17.12 -1.09 -24.82
C LYS A 6 -16.31 -1.29 -26.11
N ILE A 7 -15.77 -2.50 -26.33
CA ILE A 7 -15.00 -2.83 -27.53
C ILE A 7 -15.94 -2.95 -28.74
N ILE A 8 -17.14 -3.51 -28.54
CA ILE A 8 -18.16 -3.67 -29.59
C ILE A 8 -18.71 -2.31 -30.05
N ILE A 9 -18.96 -1.39 -29.11
CA ILE A 9 -19.43 -0.03 -29.44
C ILE A 9 -18.36 0.73 -30.25
N PHE A 10 -17.09 0.65 -29.84
CA PHE A 10 -16.00 1.34 -30.53
C PHE A 10 -15.79 0.85 -31.98
N TYR A 11 -15.85 -0.46 -32.22
CA TYR A 11 -15.65 -1.02 -33.57
C TYR A 11 -16.78 -0.63 -34.54
N LYS A 12 -18.02 -0.58 -34.03
CA LYS A 12 -19.21 -0.24 -34.83
C LYS A 12 -19.20 1.21 -35.31
N GLU A 13 -18.54 2.10 -34.56
CA GLU A 13 -18.46 3.53 -34.86
C GLU A 13 -17.25 3.90 -35.73
N ASN A 14 -16.18 3.09 -35.75
CA ASN A 14 -14.90 3.49 -36.35
C ASN A 14 -14.41 2.56 -37.48
N ASN A 15 -15.13 1.46 -37.77
CA ASN A 15 -14.75 0.41 -38.74
C ASN A 15 -13.29 -0.06 -38.61
N SER A 16 -12.70 0.13 -37.43
CA SER A 16 -11.32 -0.16 -37.10
C SER A 16 -11.23 -0.39 -35.61
N LEU A 17 -10.33 -1.29 -35.21
CA LEU A 17 -10.04 -1.51 -33.80
C LEU A 17 -8.95 -0.53 -33.39
N ALA A 18 -9.13 0.15 -32.24
CA ALA A 18 -8.08 0.99 -31.69
C ALA A 18 -6.84 0.13 -31.39
N ASN A 19 -5.67 0.57 -31.85
CA ASN A 19 -4.37 -0.03 -31.52
C ASN A 19 -4.06 0.18 -30.04
N TYR A 20 -4.67 -0.63 -29.18
CA TYR A 20 -4.23 -0.83 -27.81
C TYR A 20 -3.50 -2.18 -27.70
N CYS A 21 -2.23 -2.08 -27.34
CA CYS A 21 -1.33 -3.14 -26.92
C CYS A 21 -0.70 -4.01 -28.04
N ASN A 22 0.55 -3.68 -28.39
CA ASN A 22 1.49 -4.62 -28.99
C ASN A 22 1.75 -5.78 -28.01
N PHE A 23 1.02 -6.88 -28.18
CA PHE A 23 1.41 -8.19 -27.66
C PHE A 23 2.24 -8.90 -28.74
N ASN A 24 3.42 -9.40 -28.34
CA ASN A 24 4.35 -10.27 -29.08
C ASN A 24 5.19 -9.69 -30.24
N LYS A 25 6.46 -9.39 -29.92
CA LYS A 25 7.70 -9.67 -30.68
C LYS A 25 8.84 -9.48 -29.67
N SER A 26 9.74 -10.41 -29.36
CA SER A 26 10.44 -11.34 -30.25
C SER A 26 10.99 -12.53 -29.44
N PHE A 27 10.74 -13.74 -29.93
CA PHE A 27 11.61 -14.89 -29.72
C PHE A 27 12.75 -14.83 -30.77
N THR A 28 13.95 -15.22 -30.32
CA THR A 28 15.11 -15.69 -31.11
C THR A 28 15.79 -14.75 -32.11
N THR A 29 17.06 -14.44 -31.82
CA THR A 29 18.14 -14.50 -32.82
C THR A 29 19.44 -14.95 -32.16
N ASN A 30 19.93 -16.10 -32.61
CA ASN A 30 21.32 -16.54 -32.43
C ASN A 30 22.28 -15.55 -33.09
N ASN A 31 23.40 -15.26 -32.43
CA ASN A 31 24.67 -15.08 -33.14
C ASN A 31 25.84 -15.46 -32.24
N LYS A 32 26.56 -16.51 -32.68
CA LYS A 32 27.87 -16.92 -32.20
C LYS A 32 28.88 -15.80 -32.49
N LYS A 33 29.71 -15.46 -31.49
CA LYS A 33 31.13 -15.19 -31.72
C LYS A 33 31.92 -15.69 -30.53
N ALA A 34 32.90 -16.53 -30.85
CA ALA A 34 33.78 -17.21 -29.92
C ALA A 34 34.96 -16.32 -29.55
N THR A 35 35.35 -16.36 -28.27
CA THR A 35 36.72 -16.09 -27.83
C THR A 35 37.04 -16.93 -26.58
N THR A 36 37.82 -17.99 -26.79
CA THR A 36 38.76 -18.66 -25.85
C THR A 36 39.67 -17.62 -25.16
N ASN A 37 40.22 -17.70 -23.95
CA ASN A 37 40.60 -18.70 -22.94
C ASN A 37 40.54 -17.95 -21.57
N THR A 38 40.49 -18.51 -20.36
CA THR A 38 41.41 -19.50 -19.77
C THR A 38 40.81 -19.96 -18.44
N LYS A 39 40.89 -21.28 -18.17
CA LYS A 39 40.50 -21.90 -16.90
C LYS A 39 41.53 -21.56 -15.82
N ASN A 40 41.09 -21.08 -14.67
CA ASN A 40 41.78 -21.30 -13.40
C ASN A 40 40.78 -21.87 -12.40
N VAL A 41 40.90 -23.18 -12.20
CA VAL A 41 40.20 -23.96 -11.18
C VAL A 41 41.00 -23.78 -9.89
N ILE A 42 40.49 -22.97 -8.96
CA ILE A 42 40.93 -23.04 -7.57
C ILE A 42 39.88 -23.86 -6.82
N LYS A 43 40.26 -25.09 -6.50
CA LYS A 43 39.60 -25.93 -5.49
C LYS A 43 39.80 -25.26 -4.14
N THR A 44 38.72 -24.91 -3.47
CA THR A 44 38.75 -24.68 -2.02
C THR A 44 37.68 -25.56 -1.37
N SER A 45 38.20 -26.54 -0.64
CA SER A 45 37.63 -27.37 0.41
C SER A 45 36.17 -27.14 0.80
N VAL A 46 35.42 -28.24 0.65
CA VAL A 46 34.16 -28.51 1.36
C VAL A 46 34.48 -28.64 2.85
N SER A 47 33.94 -27.74 3.66
CA SER A 47 33.74 -27.97 5.09
C SER A 47 32.24 -27.89 5.37
N ALA A 48 31.61 -29.06 5.44
CA ALA A 48 30.28 -29.21 5.97
C ALA A 48 30.35 -29.16 7.49
N SER A 49 29.66 -28.22 8.13
CA SER A 49 29.03 -28.45 9.42
C SER A 49 27.94 -27.42 9.72
N THR A 50 26.71 -27.94 9.75
CA THR A 50 25.66 -27.68 10.75
C THR A 50 25.22 -26.24 11.06
N ASN A 51 24.08 -25.89 10.46
CA ASN A 51 22.80 -25.55 11.13
C ASN A 51 22.12 -24.41 10.39
N LYS A 52 21.49 -24.77 9.26
CA LYS A 52 20.49 -23.91 8.65
C LYS A 52 19.26 -23.94 9.57
N LYS A 53 19.23 -23.02 10.55
CA LYS A 53 17.99 -22.63 11.20
C LYS A 53 17.02 -22.30 10.07
N THR A 54 15.99 -23.10 9.90
CA THR A 54 14.82 -22.74 9.12
C THR A 54 14.26 -21.48 9.77
N ASN A 55 14.70 -20.31 9.30
CA ASN A 55 14.06 -19.05 9.63
C ASN A 55 12.64 -19.18 9.12
N ASN A 56 11.71 -19.52 10.02
CA ASN A 56 10.29 -19.36 9.78
C ASN A 56 10.09 -17.88 9.45
N SER A 57 10.02 -17.57 8.16
CA SER A 57 9.88 -16.22 7.66
C SER A 57 8.53 -15.69 8.12
N LYS A 58 8.51 -14.92 9.21
CA LYS A 58 7.30 -14.28 9.74
C LYS A 58 6.93 -13.11 8.83
N VAL A 59 6.23 -13.44 7.75
CA VAL A 59 5.65 -12.48 6.80
C VAL A 59 4.15 -12.38 7.06
N PHE A 60 3.68 -11.18 7.37
CA PHE A 60 2.27 -10.86 7.57
C PHE A 60 1.78 -10.02 6.40
N ASN A 61 0.59 -10.31 5.87
CA ASN A 61 0.01 -9.56 4.75
C ASN A 61 -1.31 -8.92 5.19
N SER A 62 -1.54 -7.66 4.79
CA SER A 62 -2.82 -6.96 4.92
C SER A 62 -3.48 -6.93 3.55
N ARG A 63 -4.54 -7.72 3.35
CA ARG A 63 -5.25 -7.80 2.06
C ARG A 63 -6.76 -7.97 2.28
N PRO A 64 -7.60 -7.53 1.33
CA PRO A 64 -7.23 -6.85 0.07
C PRO A 64 -7.03 -5.33 0.23
N HIS A 65 -6.22 -4.72 -0.64
CA HIS A 65 -6.08 -3.27 -0.80
C HIS A 65 -5.94 -2.92 -2.30
N PRO A 66 -6.32 -1.70 -2.72
CA PRO A 66 -5.99 -1.22 -4.05
C PRO A 66 -4.47 -1.04 -4.18
N THR A 67 -3.85 -1.70 -5.17
CA THR A 67 -2.41 -1.58 -5.47
C THR A 67 -2.13 -1.06 -6.87
N LYS A 68 -3.15 -0.93 -7.72
CA LYS A 68 -3.02 -0.35 -9.06
C LYS A 68 -2.87 1.16 -8.91
N GLN A 69 -1.83 1.73 -9.52
CA GLN A 69 -1.60 3.17 -9.53
C GLN A 69 -2.78 3.91 -10.19
N GLY A 70 -3.14 5.05 -9.61
CA GLY A 70 -4.24 5.89 -10.06
C GLY A 70 -4.84 6.74 -8.94
N CYS A 71 -5.64 7.72 -9.34
CA CYS A 71 -6.45 8.53 -8.44
C CYS A 71 -7.53 7.71 -7.73
N GLY A 72 -7.96 8.15 -6.55
CA GLY A 72 -9.15 7.60 -5.90
C GLY A 72 -9.05 6.11 -5.57
N GLY A 73 -7.89 5.67 -5.04
CA GLY A 73 -7.69 4.28 -4.62
C GLY A 73 -6.29 4.08 -4.03
N MET A 74 -5.31 3.81 -4.88
CA MET A 74 -3.90 3.74 -4.45
C MET A 74 -3.38 5.14 -4.11
N GLY A 75 -3.58 6.11 -4.99
CA GLY A 75 -3.20 7.50 -4.77
C GLY A 75 -4.22 8.35 -4.01
N GLN A 76 -3.85 9.59 -3.70
CA GLN A 76 -4.72 10.60 -3.07
C GLN A 76 -5.20 11.66 -4.08
N ASP A 77 -6.47 12.07 -3.97
CA ASP A 77 -7.12 12.96 -4.95
C ASP A 77 -6.61 14.42 -4.88
N THR A 78 -6.08 14.83 -3.73
CA THR A 78 -5.47 16.15 -3.49
C THR A 78 -4.19 16.00 -2.65
N SER A 79 -3.36 17.04 -2.55
CA SER A 79 -2.14 17.02 -1.74
C SER A 79 -2.34 16.85 -0.23
N TYR A 80 -3.57 17.00 0.26
CA TYR A 80 -3.90 16.95 1.70
C TYR A 80 -4.87 15.81 2.06
N TYR A 81 -5.16 14.89 1.14
CA TYR A 81 -6.09 13.77 1.35
C TYR A 81 -5.43 12.46 1.82
N CYS A 82 -4.18 12.49 2.30
CA CYS A 82 -3.50 11.26 2.75
C CYS A 82 -4.27 10.52 3.85
N GLY A 83 -4.84 11.23 4.83
CA GLY A 83 -5.64 10.63 5.93
C GLY A 83 -6.86 9.86 5.43
N VAL A 84 -7.66 10.49 4.56
CA VAL A 84 -8.86 9.85 4.00
C VAL A 84 -8.54 8.83 2.91
N SER A 85 -7.42 8.97 2.21
CA SER A 85 -6.91 7.94 1.30
C SER A 85 -6.49 6.68 2.06
N ALA A 86 -5.84 6.83 3.21
CA ALA A 86 -5.51 5.70 4.08
C ALA A 86 -6.79 5.05 4.65
N LEU A 87 -7.74 5.85 5.14
CA LEU A 87 -9.04 5.34 5.60
C LEU A 87 -9.76 4.56 4.50
N GLN A 88 -9.80 5.08 3.28
CA GLN A 88 -10.43 4.39 2.14
C GLN A 88 -9.79 3.01 1.88
N LYS A 89 -8.46 2.88 1.99
CA LYS A 89 -7.77 1.59 1.83
C LYS A 89 -8.12 0.60 2.95
N CYS A 90 -8.25 1.07 4.20
CA CYS A 90 -8.71 0.23 5.31
C CYS A 90 -10.17 -0.23 5.11
N LEU A 91 -11.04 0.68 4.70
CA LEU A 91 -12.44 0.36 4.38
C LEU A 91 -12.56 -0.64 3.23
N TYR A 92 -11.69 -0.51 2.21
CA TYR A 92 -11.64 -1.45 1.10
C TYR A 92 -11.36 -2.87 1.58
N LYS A 93 -10.42 -3.06 2.52
CA LYS A 93 -10.14 -4.36 3.15
C LYS A 93 -11.38 -4.95 3.82
N PHE A 94 -12.21 -4.10 4.40
CA PHE A 94 -13.46 -4.48 5.06
C PHE A 94 -14.64 -4.71 4.10
N GLY A 95 -14.41 -4.64 2.78
CA GLY A 95 -15.42 -4.80 1.74
C GLY A 95 -16.24 -3.54 1.47
N ILE A 96 -15.74 -2.37 1.86
CA ILE A 96 -16.44 -1.08 1.73
C ILE A 96 -15.65 -0.20 0.77
N SER A 97 -16.12 -0.09 -0.48
CA SER A 97 -15.41 0.60 -1.57
C SER A 97 -16.21 1.73 -2.23
N ASP A 98 -17.43 1.99 -1.77
CA ASP A 98 -18.37 2.93 -2.39
C ASP A 98 -18.26 4.36 -1.85
N PHE A 99 -17.41 4.61 -0.85
CA PHE A 99 -17.11 5.97 -0.39
C PHE A 99 -15.87 6.54 -1.08
N SER A 100 -16.05 7.67 -1.76
CA SER A 100 -14.96 8.44 -2.36
C SER A 100 -14.09 9.12 -1.29
N GLN A 101 -12.84 9.47 -1.61
CA GLN A 101 -12.00 10.25 -0.70
C GLN A 101 -12.61 11.61 -0.40
N LYS A 102 -13.29 12.24 -1.37
CA LYS A 102 -14.03 13.49 -1.16
C LYS A 102 -15.13 13.34 -0.11
N THR A 103 -15.95 12.30 -0.20
CA THR A 103 -17.00 12.03 0.79
C THR A 103 -16.43 11.80 2.18
N LEU A 104 -15.34 11.01 2.27
CA LEU A 104 -14.64 10.78 3.54
C LEU A 104 -14.01 12.07 4.07
N ALA A 105 -13.48 12.93 3.20
CA ALA A 105 -12.88 14.22 3.55
C ALA A 105 -13.91 15.19 4.14
N GLU A 106 -15.10 15.26 3.53
CA GLU A 106 -16.22 16.07 4.02
C GLU A 106 -16.64 15.61 5.41
N TRP A 107 -16.84 14.31 5.64
CA TRP A 107 -17.18 13.79 6.96
C TRP A 107 -16.07 13.96 7.98
N ALA A 108 -14.82 13.87 7.56
CA ALA A 108 -13.66 14.03 8.44
C ALA A 108 -13.34 15.50 8.75
N GLY A 109 -13.99 16.47 8.08
CA GLY A 109 -13.61 17.89 8.18
C GLY A 109 -12.19 18.15 7.70
N THR A 110 -11.76 17.45 6.64
CA THR A 110 -10.41 17.58 6.09
C THR A 110 -10.23 18.96 5.45
N THR A 111 -9.13 19.63 5.77
CA THR A 111 -8.77 20.94 5.21
C THR A 111 -7.48 20.83 4.40
N THR A 112 -6.97 21.96 3.90
CA THR A 112 -5.65 22.03 3.25
C THR A 112 -4.49 21.64 4.18
N SER A 113 -4.69 21.66 5.49
CA SER A 113 -3.75 21.16 6.51
C SER A 113 -3.85 19.65 6.74
N GLY A 114 -4.73 18.96 6.04
CA GLY A 114 -4.94 17.51 6.13
C GLY A 114 -6.09 17.10 7.05
N THR A 115 -6.05 15.84 7.46
CA THR A 115 -7.08 15.20 8.30
C THR A 115 -6.52 14.96 9.70
N SER A 116 -7.26 15.33 10.74
CA SER A 116 -6.89 15.01 12.12
C SER A 116 -7.31 13.58 12.50
N HIS A 117 -6.73 13.04 13.58
CA HIS A 117 -7.18 11.80 14.19
C HIS A 117 -8.66 11.83 14.56
N GLN A 118 -9.14 12.97 15.08
CA GLN A 118 -10.55 13.16 15.37
C GLN A 118 -11.40 13.17 14.09
N GLY A 119 -10.90 13.76 13.00
CA GLY A 119 -11.55 13.69 11.69
C GLY A 119 -11.72 12.25 11.20
N ILE A 120 -10.69 11.41 11.35
CA ILE A 120 -10.78 9.98 11.03
C ILE A 120 -11.87 9.29 11.87
N ARG A 121 -11.96 9.60 13.18
CA ARG A 121 -13.05 9.09 14.04
C ARG A 121 -14.43 9.50 13.54
N THR A 122 -14.61 10.77 13.20
CA THR A 122 -15.89 11.29 12.69
C THR A 122 -16.28 10.60 11.38
N ALA A 123 -15.35 10.43 10.45
CA ALA A 123 -15.62 9.72 9.20
C ALA A 123 -15.98 8.25 9.43
N VAL A 124 -15.30 7.55 10.35
CA VAL A 124 -15.66 6.16 10.71
C VAL A 124 -17.04 6.08 11.35
N ALA A 125 -17.42 7.03 12.22
CA ALA A 125 -18.77 7.08 12.77
C ALA A 125 -19.84 7.25 11.68
N MET A 126 -19.56 8.06 10.66
CA MET A 126 -20.44 8.21 9.49
C MET A 126 -20.51 6.94 8.65
N VAL A 127 -19.40 6.24 8.43
CA VAL A 127 -19.39 4.92 7.77
C VAL A 127 -20.26 3.94 8.54
N ASN A 128 -20.08 3.82 9.86
CA ASN A 128 -20.88 2.94 10.70
C ASN A 128 -22.38 3.24 10.56
N LYS A 129 -22.77 4.52 10.65
CA LYS A 129 -24.15 4.98 10.48
C LYS A 129 -24.71 4.65 9.10
N LYS A 130 -23.93 4.86 8.03
CA LYS A 130 -24.40 4.66 6.65
C LYS A 130 -24.44 3.19 6.23
N LYS A 131 -23.62 2.33 6.84
CA LYS A 131 -23.51 0.92 6.50
C LYS A 131 -24.22 -0.03 7.46
N GLY A 132 -24.67 0.46 8.63
CA GLY A 132 -25.25 -0.40 9.66
C GLY A 132 -24.23 -1.39 10.22
N ILE A 133 -22.96 -0.99 10.31
CA ILE A 133 -21.85 -1.82 10.81
C ILE A 133 -21.18 -1.14 12.00
N LYS A 134 -20.23 -1.86 12.61
CA LYS A 134 -19.45 -1.35 13.74
C LYS A 134 -17.96 -1.49 13.48
N ILE A 135 -17.34 -0.38 13.11
CA ILE A 135 -15.89 -0.23 13.09
C ILE A 135 -15.48 0.58 14.30
N LYS A 136 -14.64 0.00 15.16
CA LYS A 136 -14.01 0.68 16.29
C LYS A 136 -12.62 1.19 15.91
N ILE A 137 -12.25 2.35 16.46
CA ILE A 137 -10.89 2.89 16.39
C ILE A 137 -10.23 2.75 17.75
N THR A 138 -8.99 2.26 17.75
CA THR A 138 -8.07 2.36 18.88
C THR A 138 -6.77 3.00 18.41
N GLU A 139 -6.13 3.77 19.26
CA GLU A 139 -4.87 4.43 18.91
C GLU A 139 -3.76 3.99 19.85
N LYS A 140 -2.59 3.72 19.28
CA LYS A 140 -1.39 3.27 19.99
C LYS A 140 -0.13 3.95 19.48
N TYR A 141 0.85 4.09 20.35
CA TYR A 141 2.22 4.29 19.92
C TYR A 141 2.78 3.00 19.33
N PHE A 142 3.66 3.13 18.34
CA PHE A 142 4.37 1.97 17.80
C PHE A 142 5.16 1.20 18.86
N SER A 143 5.75 1.90 19.83
CA SER A 143 6.50 1.31 20.95
C SER A 143 5.67 0.35 21.82
N GLU A 144 4.34 0.45 21.82
CA GLU A 144 3.47 -0.43 22.61
C GLU A 144 3.39 -1.85 22.04
N ILE A 145 3.56 -2.03 20.71
CA ILE A 145 3.28 -3.31 20.05
C ILE A 145 4.38 -3.80 19.11
N GLY A 146 5.26 -2.90 18.64
CA GLY A 146 6.32 -3.20 17.69
C GLY A 146 5.85 -3.82 16.36
N TRP A 147 6.80 -4.20 15.50
CA TRP A 147 6.49 -4.77 14.19
C TRP A 147 5.77 -6.12 14.26
N GLU A 148 6.06 -6.95 15.26
CA GLU A 148 5.35 -8.23 15.41
C GLU A 148 3.87 -8.02 15.78
N GLY A 149 3.56 -7.09 16.67
CA GLY A 149 2.18 -6.76 17.01
C GLY A 149 1.44 -6.14 15.84
N VAL A 150 2.08 -5.22 15.11
CA VAL A 150 1.57 -4.68 13.84
C VAL A 150 1.26 -5.81 12.85
N GLY A 151 2.19 -6.72 12.62
CA GLY A 151 2.02 -7.85 11.71
C GLY A 151 0.81 -8.73 12.08
N LYS A 152 0.65 -9.06 13.36
CA LYS A 152 -0.51 -9.84 13.87
C LYS A 152 -1.84 -9.13 13.64
N ILE A 153 -1.89 -7.79 13.79
CA ILE A 153 -3.09 -7.01 13.51
C ILE A 153 -3.39 -7.01 12.01
N LEU A 154 -2.38 -6.74 11.16
CA LEU A 154 -2.55 -6.67 9.71
C LEU A 154 -2.98 -8.00 9.09
N ALA A 155 -2.53 -9.13 9.64
CA ALA A 155 -2.94 -10.47 9.20
C ALA A 155 -4.42 -10.79 9.50
N ASN A 156 -5.07 -10.04 10.40
CA ASN A 156 -6.48 -10.24 10.69
C ASN A 156 -7.35 -9.58 9.61
N PRO A 157 -8.31 -10.29 8.98
CA PRO A 157 -9.14 -9.72 7.92
C PRO A 157 -10.09 -8.61 8.42
N ASN A 158 -10.44 -8.61 9.71
CA ASN A 158 -11.34 -7.65 10.33
C ASN A 158 -10.60 -6.48 10.99
N LYS A 159 -9.27 -6.38 10.84
CA LYS A 159 -8.48 -5.27 11.38
C LYS A 159 -7.59 -4.65 10.33
N ASP A 160 -7.31 -3.38 10.48
CA ASP A 160 -6.28 -2.71 9.68
C ASP A 160 -5.68 -1.52 10.44
N ILE A 161 -4.59 -0.95 9.91
CA ILE A 161 -3.87 0.14 10.56
C ILE A 161 -3.62 1.27 9.57
N ILE A 162 -4.02 2.48 9.97
CA ILE A 162 -3.53 3.72 9.40
C ILE A 162 -2.31 4.15 10.21
N PHE A 163 -1.17 4.35 9.54
CA PHE A 163 0.09 4.80 10.12
C PHE A 163 0.22 6.31 9.94
N HIS A 164 0.21 7.06 11.03
CA HIS A 164 0.56 8.48 11.03
C HIS A 164 2.06 8.62 11.31
N ASN A 165 2.78 9.34 10.44
CA ASN A 165 4.23 9.51 10.54
C ASN A 165 4.70 10.87 10.00
N CYS A 166 5.93 11.26 10.34
CA CYS A 166 6.63 12.38 9.74
C CYS A 166 7.39 11.87 8.52
N TYR A 167 6.71 11.82 7.38
CA TYR A 167 7.19 11.16 6.18
C TYR A 167 8.47 11.83 5.69
N ARG A 168 9.52 11.02 5.53
CA ARG A 168 10.88 11.46 5.18
C ARG A 168 11.41 12.58 6.09
N LEU A 169 10.91 12.64 7.33
CA LEU A 169 11.22 13.66 8.33
C LEU A 169 10.89 15.10 7.89
N LYS A 170 9.88 15.27 7.02
CA LYS A 170 9.51 16.58 6.47
C LYS A 170 8.10 17.04 6.82
N TYR A 171 7.11 16.17 6.76
CA TYR A 171 5.71 16.53 6.97
C TYR A 171 4.88 15.37 7.47
N GLY A 172 3.76 15.67 8.15
CA GLY A 172 2.79 14.67 8.58
C GLY A 172 2.17 13.96 7.38
N HIS A 173 2.04 12.63 7.47
CA HIS A 173 1.51 11.78 6.41
C HIS A 173 0.82 10.55 6.99
N TYR A 174 -0.23 10.09 6.30
CA TYR A 174 -0.95 8.88 6.66
C TYR A 174 -0.77 7.82 5.57
N GLU A 175 -0.42 6.61 5.99
CA GLU A 175 -0.12 5.49 5.09
C GLU A 175 -0.76 4.20 5.58
N VAL A 176 -0.85 3.20 4.70
CA VAL A 176 -1.30 1.83 5.04
C VAL A 176 -0.20 0.84 4.64
N VAL A 177 -0.07 -0.27 5.35
CA VAL A 177 0.93 -1.30 5.07
C VAL A 177 0.25 -2.56 4.54
N ASN A 178 0.69 -3.03 3.37
CA ASN A 178 0.23 -4.27 2.75
C ASN A 178 0.99 -5.50 3.23
N GLN A 179 2.23 -5.34 3.69
CA GLN A 179 3.04 -6.45 4.19
C GLN A 179 4.01 -5.99 5.28
N VAL A 180 4.10 -6.79 6.34
CA VAL A 180 5.20 -6.75 7.30
C VAL A 180 6.10 -7.97 7.12
N ASN A 181 7.39 -7.77 6.91
CA ASN A 181 8.37 -8.86 6.76
C ASN A 181 9.47 -8.77 7.82
N LEU A 182 9.29 -9.51 8.92
CA LEU A 182 10.25 -9.53 10.03
C LEU A 182 11.55 -10.26 9.68
N ALA A 183 11.54 -11.13 8.67
CA ALA A 183 12.75 -11.85 8.27
C ALA A 183 13.74 -10.94 7.54
N ASN A 184 13.22 -9.99 6.75
CA ASN A 184 14.04 -9.08 5.94
C ASN A 184 14.05 -7.65 6.46
N ASN A 185 13.29 -7.33 7.52
CA ASN A 185 13.13 -5.98 8.07
C ASN A 185 12.68 -4.94 7.01
N VAL A 186 11.74 -5.34 6.14
CA VAL A 186 11.23 -4.50 5.04
C VAL A 186 9.71 -4.58 4.98
N GLU A 187 9.06 -3.42 5.01
CA GLU A 187 7.62 -3.31 4.97
C GLU A 187 7.16 -2.81 3.60
N LYS A 188 6.04 -3.35 3.10
CA LYS A 188 5.43 -2.86 1.85
C LYS A 188 4.38 -1.83 2.17
N VAL A 189 4.75 -0.57 2.04
CA VAL A 189 3.89 0.59 2.31
C VAL A 189 3.11 0.95 1.06
N LEU A 190 1.81 1.19 1.23
CA LEU A 190 0.92 1.72 0.20
C LEU A 190 0.90 3.24 0.31
N ASN A 191 1.87 3.88 -0.31
CA ASN A 191 2.03 5.32 -0.23
C ASN A 191 1.08 6.01 -1.22
N SER A 192 0.26 6.94 -0.73
CA SER A 192 -0.73 7.66 -1.56
C SER A 192 -0.12 8.81 -2.38
N LEU A 193 1.11 9.22 -2.10
CA LEU A 193 1.85 10.25 -2.85
C LEU A 193 2.52 9.65 -4.10
N GLY A 194 3.48 10.37 -4.70
CA GLY A 194 4.28 9.88 -5.83
C GLY A 194 4.16 10.79 -7.05
N ASN A 195 4.12 10.19 -8.24
CA ASN A 195 3.87 10.94 -9.46
C ASN A 195 2.44 11.46 -9.48
N LYS A 196 2.24 12.62 -10.11
CA LYS A 196 0.91 13.15 -10.35
C LYS A 196 0.25 12.42 -11.51
N CYS A 197 -1.00 12.00 -11.30
CA CYS A 197 -1.87 11.41 -12.32
C CYS A 197 -2.68 12.50 -13.03
N THR A 198 -2.99 13.57 -12.30
CA THR A 198 -3.62 14.80 -12.82
C THR A 198 -3.01 16.02 -12.10
N SER A 199 -3.42 17.24 -12.43
CA SER A 199 -2.94 18.45 -11.77
C SER A 199 -3.13 18.45 -10.24
N SER A 200 -4.23 17.86 -9.75
CA SER A 200 -4.57 17.82 -8.33
C SER A 200 -4.20 16.51 -7.63
N CYS A 201 -4.12 15.41 -8.37
CA CYS A 201 -4.09 14.06 -7.80
C CYS A 201 -2.75 13.34 -7.96
N TYR A 202 -2.39 12.56 -6.94
CA TYR A 202 -1.25 11.64 -6.95
C TYR A 202 -1.67 10.22 -7.35
N CYS A 203 -0.78 9.48 -8.02
CA CYS A 203 -1.06 8.12 -8.47
C CYS A 203 -0.88 7.05 -7.39
N GLY A 204 -0.18 7.36 -6.30
CA GLY A 204 0.24 6.35 -5.34
C GLY A 204 1.32 5.41 -5.89
N TYR A 205 2.04 4.72 -5.00
CA TYR A 205 3.00 3.68 -5.36
C TYR A 205 3.27 2.75 -4.18
N VAL A 206 3.68 1.52 -4.49
CA VAL A 206 4.11 0.56 -3.46
C VAL A 206 5.57 0.83 -3.15
N GLU A 207 5.87 1.07 -1.88
CA GLU A 207 7.21 1.36 -1.39
C GLU A 207 7.70 0.19 -0.54
N ASN A 208 8.87 -0.36 -0.86
CA ASN A 208 9.59 -1.24 0.06
C ASN A 208 10.41 -0.34 1.00
N ARG A 209 9.99 -0.22 2.26
CA ARG A 209 10.63 0.66 3.24
C ARG A 209 11.30 -0.18 4.33
N ALA A 210 12.52 0.19 4.71
CA ALA A 210 13.20 -0.48 5.82
C ALA A 210 12.44 -0.24 7.13
N ALA A 211 12.28 -1.29 7.94
CA ALA A 211 11.50 -1.25 9.17
C ALA A 211 12.00 -0.20 10.17
N ASN A 212 13.32 -0.03 10.26
CA ASN A 212 13.97 0.97 11.11
C ASN A 212 13.76 2.41 10.60
N GLU A 213 13.77 2.61 9.28
CA GLU A 213 13.50 3.91 8.66
C GLU A 213 12.04 4.32 8.89
N PHE A 214 11.10 3.38 8.69
CA PHE A 214 9.70 3.67 8.92
C PHE A 214 9.42 3.96 10.41
N GLN A 215 10.08 3.23 11.31
CA GLN A 215 10.04 3.52 12.75
C GLN A 215 10.54 4.94 13.06
N LYS A 216 11.64 5.40 12.43
CA LYS A 216 12.12 6.79 12.61
C LYS A 216 11.04 7.80 12.24
N TYR A 217 10.30 7.58 11.14
CA TYR A 217 9.21 8.47 10.73
C TYR A 217 8.05 8.48 11.73
N MET A 218 7.69 7.33 12.27
CA MET A 218 6.65 7.23 13.31
C MET A 218 7.08 7.85 14.64
N SER A 219 8.34 7.72 15.02
CA SER A 219 8.89 8.31 16.25
C SER A 219 9.08 9.82 16.17
N ALA A 220 9.10 10.39 14.97
CA ALA A 220 9.28 11.82 14.74
C ALA A 220 7.97 12.65 14.84
N ILE A 221 6.83 12.02 15.13
CA ILE A 221 5.58 12.72 15.46
C ILE A 221 5.29 12.64 16.96
N SER A 222 4.63 13.67 17.50
CA SER A 222 4.27 13.76 18.93
C SER A 222 2.95 13.06 19.28
N GLN A 223 2.29 12.43 18.31
CA GLN A 223 1.00 11.76 18.47
C GLN A 223 1.16 10.25 18.34
N LYS A 224 0.12 9.51 18.74
CA LYS A 224 0.05 8.06 18.54
C LYS A 224 0.16 7.75 17.05
N SER A 225 1.15 6.94 16.67
CA SER A 225 1.44 6.69 15.25
C SER A 225 0.55 5.63 14.61
N LEU A 226 -0.18 4.84 15.39
CA LEU A 226 -1.03 3.75 14.90
C LEU A 226 -2.49 4.03 15.21
N ILE A 227 -3.31 4.18 14.16
CA ILE A 227 -4.76 4.22 14.25
C ILE A 227 -5.27 2.86 13.76
N ILE A 228 -5.68 2.01 14.69
CA ILE A 228 -6.11 0.63 14.44
C ILE A 228 -7.63 0.61 14.30
N LEU A 229 -8.10 0.16 13.14
CA LEU A 229 -9.52 -0.06 12.87
C LEU A 229 -9.87 -1.53 13.10
N THR A 230 -10.99 -1.81 13.75
CA THR A 230 -11.52 -3.16 13.97
C THR A 230 -12.98 -3.21 13.58
N LYS A 231 -13.33 -4.01 12.57
CA LYS A 231 -14.70 -4.33 12.19
C LYS A 231 -15.22 -5.45 13.10
N GLU A 232 -16.32 -5.20 13.79
CA GLU A 232 -17.05 -6.17 14.63
C GLU A 232 -18.19 -6.83 13.86
#